data_AF-A0A239JFD2-F1
#
_entry.id   AF-A0A239JFD2-F1
#
_cell.length_a   1.000
_cell.length_b   1.000
_cell.length_c   1.000
_cell.angle_alpha   90.00
_cell.angle_beta   90.00
_cell.angle_gamma   90.00
#
_symmetry.space_group_name_H-M   'P 1'
#
loop_
_entity.id
_entity.type
_entity.pdbx_description
1 polymer ?
#
loop_
_entity_poly.entity_id
_entity_poly.type
_entity_poly.pdbx_seq_one_letter_code
_entity_poly.pdbx_strand_id
1 'polypeptide(L)'
;MSYLKYTLLAFGIFTLLEARTQSYVTVNLEEEYLFLVEEWDEISEGLSTYYGLSAFCTNEEYRTQVLDILDMVHYYDSIVLDVLKDPTTEIQISSRKYGKMMDELFAFSDEHSKAEFISFMRKFCVERNNLEKDKDALKHEVGMYSYDGQILLIETDLNKYMKRMAKGVESINEYVQELAPSTLEPVDVVVNYD
;
A
#
# COMPACT_ATOMS: atom_id res chain seq x y z
N MET A 1 -52.46 64.33 -6.30
CA MET A 1 -51.41 64.69 -7.29
C MET A 1 -50.13 65.03 -6.54
N SER A 2 -49.14 64.16 -6.60
CA SER A 2 -47.73 64.48 -6.87
C SER A 2 -46.86 63.27 -6.56
N TYR A 3 -46.13 62.84 -7.58
CA TYR A 3 -45.24 61.70 -7.61
C TYR A 3 -43.86 62.04 -7.05
N LEU A 4 -43.12 60.98 -6.74
CA LEU A 4 -41.70 60.76 -7.06
C LEU A 4 -40.64 61.12 -6.00
N LYS A 5 -39.65 60.22 -5.95
CA LYS A 5 -38.39 60.19 -5.17
C LYS A 5 -38.65 59.57 -3.79
N TYR A 6 -38.33 58.29 -3.56
CA TYR A 6 -36.98 57.73 -3.64
C TYR A 6 -36.97 56.29 -4.18
N THR A 7 -36.39 56.15 -5.36
CA THR A 7 -35.76 54.95 -5.88
C THR A 7 -34.38 54.75 -5.24
N LEU A 8 -33.91 53.50 -5.24
CA LEU A 8 -32.53 53.02 -5.01
C LEU A 8 -32.10 52.80 -3.55
N LEU A 9 -32.14 51.54 -3.09
CA LEU A 9 -30.92 50.73 -2.93
C LEU A 9 -31.30 49.27 -2.62
N ALA A 10 -31.66 48.51 -3.66
CA ALA A 10 -31.55 47.05 -3.64
C ALA A 10 -30.08 46.72 -3.95
N PHE A 11 -29.21 46.81 -2.94
CA PHE A 11 -27.83 46.34 -3.07
C PHE A 11 -27.78 44.87 -2.68
N GLY A 12 -27.37 44.07 -3.66
CA GLY A 12 -27.37 42.63 -3.61
C GLY A 12 -26.48 42.07 -2.51
N ILE A 13 -27.00 41.02 -1.90
CA ILE A 13 -26.20 39.90 -1.45
C ILE A 13 -26.93 38.66 -1.98
N PHE A 14 -26.86 38.47 -3.30
CA PHE A 14 -26.91 37.12 -3.85
C PHE A 14 -25.54 36.53 -3.52
N THR A 15 -25.39 35.99 -2.30
CA THR A 15 -24.37 34.97 -2.07
C THR A 15 -24.72 33.83 -3.01
N LEU A 16 -24.05 33.81 -4.16
CA LEU A 16 -23.81 32.58 -4.91
C LEU A 16 -23.16 31.63 -3.92
N LEU A 17 -23.99 30.76 -3.33
CA LEU A 17 -23.52 29.53 -2.74
C LEU A 17 -23.00 28.75 -3.94
N GLU A 18 -21.71 28.91 -4.24
CA GLU A 18 -21.00 27.93 -5.03
C GLU A 18 -21.06 26.64 -4.21
N ALA A 19 -22.11 25.86 -4.46
CA ALA A 19 -22.09 24.45 -4.13
C ALA A 19 -20.90 23.90 -4.93
N ARG A 20 -19.74 23.80 -4.27
CA ARG A 20 -18.66 22.94 -4.75
C ARG A 20 -19.29 21.56 -4.78
N THR A 21 -19.71 21.13 -5.97
CA THR A 21 -20.00 19.72 -6.22
C THR A 21 -18.66 19.03 -6.05
N GLN A 22 -18.43 18.52 -4.84
CA GLN A 22 -17.35 17.59 -4.59
C GLN A 22 -17.61 16.40 -5.50
N SER A 23 -16.73 16.22 -6.48
CA SER A 23 -16.76 15.06 -7.37
C SER A 23 -16.28 13.89 -6.53
N TYR A 24 -17.21 13.13 -5.95
CA TYR A 24 -16.87 11.86 -5.33
C TYR A 24 -16.44 10.90 -6.44
N VAL A 25 -15.18 10.48 -6.41
CA VAL A 25 -14.76 9.31 -7.18
C VAL A 25 -15.14 8.13 -6.32
N THR A 26 -16.15 7.40 -6.78
CA THR A 26 -16.55 6.12 -6.22
C THR A 26 -15.42 5.13 -6.46
N VAL A 27 -14.62 4.83 -5.44
CA VAL A 27 -13.52 3.88 -5.54
C VAL A 27 -14.05 2.49 -5.21
N ASN A 28 -13.87 1.54 -6.14
CA ASN A 28 -14.20 0.14 -5.90
C ASN A 28 -13.02 -0.50 -5.14
N LEU A 29 -13.15 -0.62 -3.82
CA LEU A 29 -12.13 -1.20 -2.95
C LEU A 29 -11.67 -2.60 -3.40
N GLU A 30 -12.56 -3.42 -3.96
CA GLU A 30 -12.20 -4.75 -4.48
C GLU A 30 -11.25 -4.66 -5.68
N GLU A 31 -11.56 -3.80 -6.65
CA GLU A 31 -10.73 -3.61 -7.85
C GLU A 31 -9.38 -3.00 -7.51
N GLU A 32 -9.36 -1.98 -6.63
CA GLU A 32 -8.13 -1.33 -6.21
C GLU A 32 -7.21 -2.26 -5.42
N TYR A 33 -7.78 -3.04 -4.47
CA TYR A 33 -6.96 -3.95 -3.69
C TYR A 33 -6.42 -5.09 -4.57
N LEU A 34 -7.22 -5.59 -5.51
CA LEU A 34 -6.76 -6.58 -6.47
C LEU A 34 -5.59 -6.05 -7.33
N PHE A 35 -5.69 -4.81 -7.82
CA PHE A 35 -4.59 -4.16 -8.53
C PHE A 35 -3.32 -4.10 -7.67
N LEU A 36 -3.44 -3.73 -6.40
CA LEU A 36 -2.29 -3.67 -5.49
C LEU A 36 -1.68 -5.04 -5.20
N VAL A 37 -2.46 -6.11 -5.17
CA VAL A 37 -1.95 -7.48 -5.04
C VAL A 37 -1.09 -7.82 -6.25
N GLU A 38 -1.57 -7.53 -7.47
CA GLU A 38 -0.84 -7.80 -8.71
C GLU A 38 0.48 -7.01 -8.78
N GLU A 39 0.44 -5.70 -8.50
CA GLU A 39 1.63 -4.86 -8.46
C GLU A 39 2.63 -5.31 -7.38
N TRP A 40 2.12 -5.66 -6.19
CA TRP A 40 2.98 -6.12 -5.11
C TRP A 40 3.61 -7.48 -5.43
N ASP A 41 2.90 -8.40 -6.08
CA ASP A 41 3.43 -9.69 -6.49
C ASP A 41 4.63 -9.49 -7.44
N GLU A 42 4.47 -8.68 -8.49
CA GLU A 42 5.54 -8.35 -9.44
C GLU A 42 6.76 -7.70 -8.74
N ILE A 43 6.51 -6.73 -7.87
CA ILE A 43 7.56 -6.08 -7.07
C ILE A 43 8.27 -7.12 -6.18
N SER A 44 7.52 -8.00 -5.53
CA SER A 44 8.05 -8.98 -4.60
C SER A 44 8.93 -10.03 -5.30
N GLU A 45 8.54 -10.46 -6.50
CA GLU A 45 9.36 -11.33 -7.35
C GLU A 45 10.66 -10.63 -7.74
N GLY A 46 10.58 -9.38 -8.19
CA GLY A 46 11.74 -8.57 -8.54
C GLY A 46 12.71 -8.41 -7.37
N LEU A 47 12.22 -7.93 -6.23
CA LEU A 47 13.00 -7.70 -5.01
C LEU A 47 13.58 -8.97 -4.39
N SER A 48 13.01 -10.14 -4.70
CA SER A 48 13.55 -11.43 -4.25
C SER A 48 14.87 -11.81 -4.93
N THR A 49 15.25 -11.08 -5.99
CA THR A 49 16.50 -11.30 -6.71
C THR A 49 17.58 -10.31 -6.28
N TYR A 50 18.85 -10.69 -6.44
CA TYR A 50 19.99 -9.82 -6.16
C TYR A 50 20.01 -8.61 -7.10
N TYR A 51 19.56 -8.80 -8.34
CA TYR A 51 19.42 -7.71 -9.30
C TYR A 51 18.35 -6.70 -8.86
N GLY A 52 17.16 -7.16 -8.48
CA GLY A 52 16.10 -6.29 -7.99
C GLY A 52 16.47 -5.58 -6.68
N LEU A 53 17.13 -6.28 -5.75
CA LEU A 53 17.74 -5.63 -4.57
C LEU A 53 18.73 -4.54 -5.01
N SER A 54 19.66 -4.86 -5.91
CA SER A 54 20.64 -3.89 -6.38
C SER A 54 19.97 -2.67 -7.03
N ALA A 55 18.89 -2.87 -7.80
CA ALA A 55 18.09 -1.79 -8.37
C ALA A 55 17.46 -0.94 -7.26
N PHE A 56 16.80 -1.56 -6.27
CA PHE A 56 16.20 -0.86 -5.13
C PHE A 56 17.22 -0.01 -4.36
N CYS A 57 18.42 -0.54 -4.15
CA CYS A 57 19.48 0.16 -3.41
C CYS A 57 20.08 1.35 -4.17
N THR A 58 20.08 1.32 -5.50
CA THR A 58 20.85 2.28 -6.33
C THR A 58 19.99 3.21 -7.18
N ASN A 59 18.76 2.82 -7.48
CA ASN A 59 17.79 3.61 -8.22
C ASN A 59 16.76 4.20 -7.24
N GLU A 60 16.79 5.51 -7.07
CA GLU A 60 15.85 6.23 -6.20
C GLU A 60 14.42 6.16 -6.71
N GLU A 61 14.20 6.25 -8.03
CA GLU A 61 12.88 6.20 -8.64
C GLU A 61 12.20 4.85 -8.37
N TYR A 62 12.91 3.75 -8.63
CA TYR A 62 12.38 2.41 -8.37
C TYR A 62 12.11 2.19 -6.87
N ARG A 63 13.01 2.66 -5.99
CA ARG A 63 12.79 2.60 -4.55
C ARG A 63 11.53 3.36 -4.13
N THR A 64 11.31 4.55 -4.68
CA THR A 64 10.12 5.35 -4.39
C THR A 64 8.85 4.62 -4.85
N GLN A 65 8.83 4.10 -6.08
CA GLN A 65 7.70 3.32 -6.61
C GLN A 65 7.33 2.14 -5.69
N VAL A 66 8.32 1.36 -5.26
CA VAL A 66 8.09 0.24 -4.33
C VAL A 66 7.48 0.71 -3.00
N LEU A 67 7.98 1.82 -2.45
CA LEU A 67 7.49 2.34 -1.18
C LEU A 67 6.10 2.97 -1.30
N ASP A 68 5.76 3.52 -2.48
CA ASP A 68 4.45 4.10 -2.74
C ASP A 68 3.39 2.99 -2.88
N ILE A 69 3.68 1.88 -3.57
CA ILE A 69 2.79 0.71 -3.62
C ILE A 69 2.56 0.15 -2.22
N LEU A 70 3.62 0.04 -1.41
CA LEU A 70 3.48 -0.41 -0.02
C LEU A 70 2.62 0.55 0.83
N ASP A 71 2.76 1.86 0.65
CA ASP A 71 1.89 2.83 1.31
C ASP A 71 0.43 2.65 0.91
N MET A 72 0.17 2.39 -0.37
CA MET A 72 -1.19 2.14 -0.87
C MET A 72 -1.77 0.86 -0.28
N VAL A 73 -1.02 -0.24 -0.21
CA VAL A 73 -1.44 -1.47 0.46
C VAL A 73 -1.89 -1.17 1.89
N HIS A 74 -1.03 -0.53 2.70
CA HIS A 74 -1.36 -0.22 4.09
C HIS A 74 -2.50 0.80 4.25
N TYR A 75 -2.65 1.73 3.31
CA TYR A 75 -3.78 2.64 3.27
C TYR A 75 -5.10 1.88 3.12
N TYR A 76 -5.17 0.96 2.15
CA TYR A 76 -6.38 0.17 1.95
C TYR A 76 -6.59 -0.88 3.04
N ASP A 77 -5.54 -1.46 3.64
CA ASP A 77 -5.66 -2.30 4.85
C ASP A 77 -6.37 -1.55 5.99
N SER A 78 -6.06 -0.26 6.13
CA SER A 78 -6.70 0.61 7.13
C SER A 78 -8.18 0.85 6.81
N ILE A 79 -8.53 1.02 5.53
CA ILE A 79 -9.94 1.11 5.09
C ILE A 79 -10.68 -0.18 5.40
N VAL A 80 -10.09 -1.34 5.13
CA VAL A 80 -10.69 -2.66 5.45
C VAL A 80 -10.94 -2.77 6.95
N LEU A 81 -9.97 -2.37 7.78
CA LEU A 81 -10.14 -2.34 9.24
C LEU A 81 -11.26 -1.40 9.68
N ASP A 82 -11.43 -0.25 9.05
CA ASP A 82 -12.49 0.70 9.37
C ASP A 82 -13.87 0.13 9.00
N VAL A 83 -14.00 -0.50 7.83
CA VAL A 83 -15.22 -1.23 7.40
C VAL A 83 -15.58 -2.33 8.40
N LEU A 84 -14.58 -3.11 8.85
CA LEU A 84 -14.78 -4.17 9.86
C LEU A 84 -15.21 -3.61 11.23
N LYS A 85 -14.85 -2.38 11.58
CA LYS A 85 -15.20 -1.76 12.86
C LYS A 85 -16.49 -0.95 12.81
N ASP A 86 -17.00 -0.65 11.62
CA ASP A 86 -18.21 0.16 11.45
C ASP A 86 -19.45 -0.62 11.95
N PRO A 87 -20.12 -0.13 13.01
CA PRO A 87 -21.31 -0.79 13.55
C PRO A 87 -22.54 -0.69 12.64
N THR A 88 -22.50 0.16 11.61
CA THR A 88 -23.58 0.35 10.63
C THR A 88 -23.47 -0.60 9.44
N THR A 89 -22.29 -1.21 9.26
CA THR A 89 -22.00 -2.16 8.19
C THR A 89 -22.53 -3.55 8.57
N GLU A 90 -23.48 -4.07 7.79
CA GLU A 90 -23.99 -5.43 7.98
C GLU A 90 -23.02 -6.48 7.44
N ILE A 91 -22.06 -6.91 8.28
CA ILE A 91 -21.09 -7.93 7.89
C ILE A 91 -21.66 -9.33 8.13
N GLN A 92 -21.87 -10.08 7.06
CA GLN A 92 -22.39 -11.46 7.13
C GLN A 92 -21.27 -12.51 7.30
N ILE A 93 -20.41 -12.34 8.30
CA ILE A 93 -19.34 -13.31 8.62
C ILE A 93 -19.46 -13.85 10.04
N SER A 94 -19.00 -15.10 10.24
CA SER A 94 -18.99 -15.68 11.58
C SER A 94 -18.04 -14.92 12.51
N SER A 95 -18.40 -14.79 13.80
CA SER A 95 -17.56 -14.13 14.81
C SER A 95 -16.12 -14.70 14.88
N ARG A 96 -15.95 -16.01 14.67
CA ARG A 96 -14.61 -16.63 14.59
C ARG A 96 -13.79 -16.08 13.42
N LYS A 97 -14.42 -15.95 12.26
CA LYS A 97 -13.78 -15.46 11.04
C LYS A 97 -13.45 -13.98 11.16
N TYR A 98 -14.37 -13.18 11.69
CA TYR A 98 -14.15 -11.78 12.03
C TYR A 98 -12.92 -11.61 12.93
N GLY A 99 -12.82 -12.39 14.02
CA GLY A 99 -11.66 -12.34 14.91
C GLY A 99 -10.35 -12.66 14.20
N LYS A 100 -10.35 -13.72 13.37
CA LYS A 100 -9.17 -14.10 12.56
C LYS A 100 -8.74 -12.99 11.60
N MET A 101 -9.70 -12.37 10.89
CA MET A 101 -9.43 -11.26 9.96
C MET A 101 -8.78 -10.09 10.67
N MET A 102 -9.34 -9.69 11.82
CA MET A 102 -8.80 -8.61 12.64
C MET A 102 -7.38 -8.92 13.13
N ASP A 103 -7.15 -10.13 13.66
CA ASP A 103 -5.83 -10.54 14.16
C ASP A 103 -4.78 -10.53 13.03
N GLU A 104 -5.13 -11.02 11.84
CA GLU A 104 -4.21 -11.07 10.69
C GLU A 104 -3.94 -9.69 10.09
N LEU A 105 -4.95 -8.80 10.01
CA LEU A 105 -4.75 -7.41 9.59
C LEU A 105 -3.82 -6.65 10.55
N PHE A 106 -4.00 -6.82 11.85
CA PHE A 106 -3.11 -6.20 12.84
C PHE A 106 -1.69 -6.78 12.78
N ALA A 107 -1.55 -8.10 12.66
CA ALA A 107 -0.25 -8.74 12.54
C ALA A 107 0.48 -8.27 11.27
N PHE A 108 -0.21 -8.16 10.14
CA PHE A 108 0.37 -7.64 8.90
C PHE A 108 0.84 -6.19 9.05
N SER A 109 0.00 -5.34 9.63
CA SER A 109 0.33 -3.93 9.87
C SER A 109 1.56 -3.75 10.77
N ASP A 110 1.74 -4.61 11.77
CA ASP A 110 2.88 -4.56 12.70
C ASP A 110 4.14 -5.18 12.09
N GLU A 111 4.07 -6.46 11.67
CA GLU A 111 5.22 -7.24 11.20
C GLU A 111 5.76 -6.79 9.84
N HIS A 112 4.91 -6.18 9.02
CA HIS A 112 5.23 -5.76 7.65
C HIS A 112 5.01 -4.26 7.42
N SER A 113 5.04 -3.47 8.50
CA SER A 113 5.00 -2.01 8.40
C SER A 113 6.06 -1.47 7.44
N LYS A 114 5.78 -0.31 6.81
CA LYS A 114 6.76 0.40 5.99
C LYS A 114 8.11 0.59 6.68
N ALA A 115 8.11 0.88 7.99
CA ALA A 115 9.32 1.08 8.76
C ALA A 115 10.15 -0.21 8.86
N GLU A 116 9.51 -1.34 9.15
CA GLU A 116 10.16 -2.65 9.19
C GLU A 116 10.66 -3.06 7.80
N PHE A 117 9.88 -2.83 6.74
CA PHE A 117 10.29 -3.06 5.36
C PHE A 117 11.55 -2.26 4.99
N ILE A 118 11.56 -0.95 5.28
CA ILE A 118 12.72 -0.09 5.03
C ILE A 118 13.94 -0.57 5.83
N SER A 119 13.74 -0.93 7.10
CA SER A 119 14.80 -1.46 7.96
C SER A 119 15.42 -2.74 7.38
N PHE A 120 14.57 -3.68 6.98
CA PHE A 120 14.96 -4.93 6.32
C PHE A 120 15.75 -4.65 5.03
N MET A 121 15.22 -3.83 4.13
CA MET A 121 15.88 -3.54 2.85
C MET A 121 17.20 -2.80 3.03
N ARG A 122 17.32 -1.89 4.00
CA ARG A 122 18.58 -1.20 4.31
C ARG A 122 19.67 -2.17 4.73
N LYS A 123 19.35 -3.17 5.55
CA LYS A 123 20.29 -4.23 5.93
C LYS A 123 20.86 -4.92 4.70
N PHE A 124 19.99 -5.34 3.78
CA PHE A 124 20.39 -6.01 2.55
C PHE A 124 21.15 -5.11 1.58
N CYS A 125 20.84 -3.80 1.52
CA CYS A 125 21.64 -2.86 0.75
C CYS A 125 23.08 -2.74 1.28
N VAL A 126 23.27 -2.78 2.60
CA VAL A 126 24.62 -2.81 3.20
C VAL A 126 25.34 -4.11 2.85
N GLU A 127 24.68 -5.26 2.97
CA GLU A 127 25.26 -6.55 2.60
C GLU A 127 25.67 -6.60 1.12
N ARG A 128 24.79 -6.16 0.22
CA ARG A 128 25.07 -6.02 -1.21
C ARG A 128 26.28 -5.12 -1.47
N ASN A 129 26.36 -3.98 -0.81
CA ASN A 129 27.49 -3.05 -1.01
C ASN A 129 28.82 -3.63 -0.54
N ASN A 130 28.82 -4.39 0.56
CA ASN A 130 30.01 -5.10 1.03
C ASN A 130 30.39 -6.21 0.04
N LEU A 131 29.42 -6.97 -0.45
CA LEU A 131 29.65 -8.04 -1.44
C LEU A 131 30.28 -7.51 -2.73
N GLU A 132 29.78 -6.38 -3.27
CA GLU A 132 30.38 -5.78 -4.47
C GLU A 132 31.78 -5.21 -4.23
N LYS A 133 32.05 -4.70 -3.02
CA LYS A 133 33.38 -4.18 -2.67
C LYS A 133 34.43 -5.30 -2.67
N ASP A 134 34.07 -6.48 -2.21
CA ASP A 134 34.97 -7.63 -2.07
C ASP A 134 34.92 -8.59 -3.27
N LYS A 135 34.18 -8.22 -4.33
CA LYS A 135 33.89 -9.05 -5.51
C LYS A 135 35.13 -9.73 -6.10
N ASP A 136 36.22 -8.99 -6.28
CA ASP A 136 37.42 -9.53 -6.92
C ASP A 136 38.13 -10.57 -6.03
N ALA A 137 38.10 -10.41 -4.72
CA ALA A 137 38.61 -11.42 -3.80
C ALA A 137 37.72 -12.68 -3.82
N LEU A 138 36.40 -12.50 -3.82
CA LEU A 138 35.42 -13.58 -3.77
C LEU A 138 35.31 -14.40 -5.06
N LYS A 139 35.83 -13.91 -6.19
CA LYS A 139 35.93 -14.68 -7.45
C LYS A 139 36.85 -15.91 -7.34
N HIS A 140 37.78 -15.90 -6.40
CA HIS A 140 38.71 -17.00 -6.18
C HIS A 140 38.24 -18.00 -5.11
N GLU A 141 37.17 -17.66 -4.39
CA GLU A 141 36.54 -18.53 -3.39
C GLU A 141 35.56 -19.52 -4.04
N VAL A 142 35.20 -20.58 -3.31
CA VAL A 142 34.37 -21.69 -3.82
C VAL A 142 33.15 -21.93 -2.91
N GLY A 143 32.04 -22.36 -3.53
CA GLY A 143 30.83 -22.73 -2.80
C GLY A 143 30.16 -21.52 -2.15
N MET A 144 29.68 -21.66 -0.92
CA MET A 144 28.96 -20.57 -0.21
C MET A 144 29.79 -19.31 0.07
N TYR A 145 31.12 -19.42 0.01
CA TYR A 145 32.02 -18.29 0.22
C TYR A 145 32.38 -17.59 -1.10
N SER A 146 32.01 -18.16 -2.26
CA SER A 146 32.18 -17.48 -3.54
C SER A 146 31.21 -16.32 -3.67
N TYR A 147 31.51 -15.42 -4.60
CA TYR A 147 30.62 -14.31 -4.93
C TYR A 147 29.18 -14.78 -5.25
N ASP A 148 29.05 -15.81 -6.10
CA ASP A 148 27.75 -16.38 -6.46
C ASP A 148 27.07 -17.11 -5.28
N GLY A 149 27.86 -17.74 -4.42
CA GLY A 149 27.36 -18.36 -3.18
C GLY A 149 26.75 -17.35 -2.22
N GLN A 150 27.38 -16.19 -2.07
CA GLN A 150 26.88 -15.09 -1.23
C GLN A 150 25.63 -14.45 -1.85
N ILE A 151 25.57 -14.29 -3.18
CA ILE A 151 24.36 -13.87 -3.89
C ILE A 151 23.18 -14.79 -3.54
N LEU A 152 23.39 -16.10 -3.61
CA LEU A 152 22.34 -17.08 -3.33
C LEU A 152 21.83 -16.99 -1.89
N LEU A 153 22.71 -16.74 -0.92
CA LEU A 153 22.33 -16.53 0.48
C LEU A 153 21.45 -15.28 0.65
N ILE A 154 21.84 -14.17 0.01
CA ILE A 154 21.06 -12.93 0.01
C ILE A 154 19.67 -13.17 -0.60
N GLU A 155 19.61 -13.75 -1.80
CA GLU A 155 18.34 -14.03 -2.49
C GLU A 155 17.44 -14.97 -1.69
N THR A 156 18.02 -15.97 -1.02
CA THR A 156 17.26 -16.90 -0.18
C THR A 156 16.54 -16.18 0.95
N ASP A 157 17.20 -15.23 1.61
CA ASP A 157 16.60 -14.51 2.74
C ASP A 157 15.64 -13.39 2.29
N LEU A 158 15.94 -12.72 1.17
CA LEU A 158 15.01 -11.80 0.51
C LEU A 158 13.72 -12.53 0.14
N ASN A 159 13.81 -13.64 -0.58
CA ASN A 159 12.67 -14.44 -1.04
C ASN A 159 11.78 -14.89 0.13
N LYS A 160 12.38 -15.32 1.25
CA LYS A 160 11.60 -15.67 2.46
C LYS A 160 10.81 -14.50 3.00
N TYR A 161 11.39 -13.30 3.02
CA TYR A 161 10.73 -12.10 3.51
C TYR A 161 9.62 -11.67 2.55
N MET A 162 9.94 -11.53 1.25
CA MET A 162 9.00 -11.11 0.22
C MET A 162 7.79 -12.05 0.13
N LYS A 163 7.99 -13.37 0.20
CA LYS A 163 6.89 -14.34 0.23
C LYS A 163 5.95 -14.21 1.42
N ARG A 164 6.46 -13.88 2.60
CA ARG A 164 5.60 -13.68 3.77
C ARG A 164 4.72 -12.46 3.57
N MET A 165 5.32 -11.40 3.05
CA MET A 165 4.62 -10.15 2.79
C MET A 165 3.58 -10.29 1.67
N ALA A 166 3.94 -10.89 0.53
CA ALA A 166 3.02 -11.19 -0.56
C ALA A 166 1.82 -12.02 -0.09
N LYS A 167 2.07 -13.08 0.68
CA LYS A 167 1.00 -13.88 1.27
C LYS A 167 0.10 -13.07 2.21
N GLY A 168 0.66 -12.11 2.95
CA GLY A 168 -0.09 -11.20 3.80
C GLY A 168 -1.06 -10.35 2.98
N VAL A 169 -0.57 -9.71 1.92
CA VAL A 169 -1.38 -8.92 0.97
C VAL A 169 -2.47 -9.78 0.32
N GLU A 170 -2.13 -10.97 -0.18
CA GLU A 170 -3.11 -11.92 -0.72
C GLU A 170 -4.21 -12.27 0.30
N SER A 171 -3.84 -12.53 1.55
CA SER A 171 -4.79 -12.89 2.61
C SER A 171 -5.78 -11.74 2.91
N ILE A 172 -5.30 -10.49 2.82
CA ILE A 172 -6.18 -9.33 3.01
C ILE A 172 -7.10 -9.14 1.80
N ASN A 173 -6.62 -9.40 0.59
CA ASN A 173 -7.48 -9.40 -0.60
C ASN A 173 -8.62 -10.41 -0.51
N GLU A 174 -8.34 -11.62 0.02
CA GLU A 174 -9.40 -12.60 0.32
C GLU A 174 -10.46 -12.01 1.26
N TYR A 175 -10.06 -11.19 2.23
CA TYR A 175 -10.99 -10.50 3.13
C TYR A 175 -11.78 -9.39 2.43
N VAL A 176 -11.14 -8.60 1.58
CA VAL A 176 -11.81 -7.59 0.75
C VAL A 176 -12.91 -8.24 -0.11
N GLN A 177 -12.59 -9.33 -0.81
CA GLN A 177 -13.52 -10.08 -1.65
C GLN A 177 -14.69 -10.67 -0.87
N GLU A 178 -14.47 -11.07 0.38
CA GLU A 178 -15.55 -11.58 1.23
C GLU A 178 -16.47 -10.49 1.77
N LEU A 179 -15.97 -9.28 1.97
CA LEU A 179 -16.76 -8.13 2.39
C LEU A 179 -17.55 -7.53 1.22
N ALA A 180 -16.97 -7.51 0.02
CA ALA A 180 -17.55 -6.93 -1.20
C ALA A 180 -19.00 -7.32 -1.51
N PRO A 181 -19.41 -8.60 -1.51
CA PRO A 181 -20.79 -8.98 -1.83
C PRO A 181 -21.83 -8.58 -0.77
N SER A 182 -21.42 -8.03 0.38
CA SER A 182 -22.33 -7.68 1.48
C SER A 182 -22.32 -6.22 1.91
N THR A 183 -21.28 -5.43 1.57
CA THR A 183 -21.04 -4.15 2.28
C THR A 183 -20.45 -3.00 1.47
N LEU A 184 -19.99 -3.22 0.23
CA LEU A 184 -19.28 -2.18 -0.52
C LEU A 184 -20.18 -1.58 -1.60
N GLU A 185 -21.12 -0.71 -1.18
CA GLU A 185 -21.41 0.43 -2.05
C GLU A 185 -20.08 1.18 -2.25
N PRO A 186 -19.84 1.77 -3.43
CA PRO A 186 -18.58 2.45 -3.69
C PRO A 186 -18.23 3.41 -2.55
N VAL A 187 -17.03 3.26 -2.00
CA VAL A 187 -16.59 4.11 -0.89
C VAL A 187 -16.39 5.51 -1.47
N ASP A 188 -17.15 6.49 -0.96
CA ASP A 188 -16.96 7.91 -1.25
C ASP A 188 -15.64 8.36 -0.60
N VAL A 189 -14.52 8.17 -1.30
CA VAL A 189 -13.22 8.65 -0.83
C VAL A 189 -13.14 10.15 -1.12
N VAL A 190 -13.09 10.96 -0.06
CA VAL A 190 -12.82 12.40 -0.17
C VAL A 190 -11.35 12.60 -0.51
N VAL A 191 -11.03 12.71 -1.80
CA VAL A 191 -9.71 13.15 -2.25
C VAL A 191 -9.69 14.68 -2.27
N ASN A 192 -8.98 15.29 -1.31
CA ASN A 192 -8.66 16.72 -1.38
C ASN A 192 -7.47 16.90 -2.32
N TYR A 193 -7.72 17.45 -3.50
CA TYR A 193 -6.67 18.05 -4.32
C TYR A 193 -6.38 19.44 -3.78
N ASP A 194 -5.33 19.57 -2.96
CA ASP A 194 -4.70 20.85 -2.64
C ASP A 194 -3.77 21.31 -3.78
#